data_AF-A0A1Q5CTV7-F1
#
_entry.id   AF-A0A1Q5CTV7-F1
#
_cell.length_a   1.000
_cell.length_b   1.000
_cell.length_c   1.000
_cell.angle_alpha   90.00
_cell.angle_beta   90.00
_cell.angle_gamma   90.00
#
_symmetry.space_group_name_H-M   'P 1'
#
loop_
_entity.id
_entity.type
_entity.pdbx_description
1 polymer ?
#
loop_
_entity_poly.entity_id
_entity_poly.type
_entity_poly.pdbx_seq_one_letter_code
_entity_poly.pdbx_strand_id
1 'polypeptide(L)'
;MSDDDVDFLPGDGPTSGISVTLTAGTLQAIRERVGKRGVSAYLERAAHRQIERDNLDELIADFDKEHGPADPEAVAAKRARLTGGDSQTGAAA
;
A
#
# COMPACT_ATOMS: atom_id res chain seq x y z
N MET A 1 21.21 1.06 -27.14
CA MET A 1 20.11 1.07 -26.16
C MET A 1 20.76 1.51 -24.87
N SER A 2 20.58 2.78 -24.52
CA SER A 2 21.16 3.36 -23.31
C SER A 2 20.39 2.82 -22.11
N ASP A 3 21.06 2.64 -20.96
CA ASP A 3 20.44 2.22 -19.68
C ASP A 3 19.34 3.20 -19.17
N ASP A 4 19.04 4.29 -19.90
CA ASP A 4 18.07 5.33 -19.54
C ASP A 4 16.60 4.98 -19.86
N ASP A 5 16.32 3.88 -20.58
CA ASP A 5 14.96 3.45 -20.94
C ASP A 5 14.43 2.31 -20.05
N VAL A 6 14.97 2.14 -18.84
CA VAL A 6 14.50 1.12 -17.90
C VAL A 6 13.54 1.76 -16.91
N ASP A 7 12.24 1.54 -17.13
CA ASP A 7 11.19 2.00 -16.22
C ASP A 7 11.16 1.08 -15.00
N PHE A 8 11.79 1.52 -13.90
CA PHE A 8 11.82 0.76 -12.65
C PHE A 8 10.54 1.02 -11.85
N LEU A 9 9.81 -0.05 -11.55
CA LEU A 9 8.73 0.03 -10.56
C LEU A 9 9.31 0.25 -9.16
N PRO A 10 8.54 0.81 -8.22
CA PRO A 10 8.98 0.94 -6.83
C PRO A 10 9.49 -0.41 -6.27
N GLY A 11 10.74 -0.42 -5.80
CA GLY A 11 11.40 -1.62 -5.26
C GLY A 11 12.21 -2.44 -6.28
N ASP A 12 12.18 -2.09 -7.56
CA ASP A 12 13.03 -2.69 -8.60
C ASP A 12 14.34 -1.90 -8.80
N GLY A 13 15.31 -2.57 -9.43
CA GLY A 13 16.57 -1.94 -9.84
C GLY A 13 17.69 -1.96 -8.79
N PRO A 14 18.86 -1.39 -9.14
CA PRO A 14 20.01 -1.33 -8.24
C PRO A 14 19.78 -0.37 -7.08
N THR A 15 20.34 -0.68 -5.91
CA THR A 15 20.25 0.21 -4.74
C THR A 15 21.25 1.36 -4.85
N SER A 16 20.77 2.58 -4.57
CA SER A 16 21.59 3.79 -4.48
C SER A 16 21.48 4.41 -3.08
N GLY A 17 22.62 4.75 -2.49
CA GLY A 17 22.67 5.35 -1.15
C GLY A 17 22.43 6.86 -1.20
N ILE A 18 21.41 7.33 -0.49
CA ILE A 18 21.13 8.76 -0.31
C ILE A 18 21.22 9.17 1.16
N SER A 19 21.49 10.46 1.41
CA SER A 19 21.39 11.04 2.75
C SER A 19 19.98 11.56 2.99
N VAL A 20 19.36 11.16 4.11
CA VAL A 20 18.05 11.62 4.53
C VAL A 20 18.10 12.10 5.98
N THR A 21 17.33 13.13 6.30
CA THR A 21 17.24 13.66 7.66
C THR A 21 15.95 13.17 8.30
N LEU A 22 16.03 12.70 9.53
CA LEU A 22 14.89 12.28 10.35
C LEU A 22 14.95 12.98 11.69
N THR A 23 13.79 13.22 12.29
CA THR A 23 13.74 13.64 13.70
C THR A 23 14.36 12.55 14.58
N ALA A 24 14.99 12.95 15.68
CA ALA A 24 15.65 12.01 16.58
C ALA A 24 14.68 10.92 17.11
N GLY A 25 13.45 11.32 17.43
CA GLY A 25 12.40 10.40 17.89
C GLY A 25 12.01 9.36 16.84
N THR A 26 11.82 9.77 15.58
CA THR A 26 11.51 8.83 14.49
C THR A 26 12.67 7.86 14.26
N LEU A 27 13.91 8.36 14.21
CA LEU A 27 15.08 7.50 14.02
C LEU A 27 15.25 6.50 15.17
N GLN A 28 14.98 6.93 16.41
CA GLN A 28 15.01 6.04 17.58
C GLN A 28 13.94 4.95 17.47
N ALA A 29 12.68 5.31 17.19
CA ALA A 29 11.58 4.36 17.07
C ALA A 29 11.83 3.31 15.97
N ILE A 30 12.42 3.72 14.84
CA ILE A 30 12.81 2.79 13.77
C ILE A 30 13.91 1.85 14.27
N ARG A 31 14.98 2.38 14.87
CA ARG A 31 16.10 1.58 15.37
C ARG A 31 15.70 0.59 16.45
N GLU A 32 14.75 0.93 17.31
CA GLU A 32 14.19 0.01 18.31
C GLU A 32 13.43 -1.16 17.64
N ARG A 33 12.76 -0.90 16.52
CA ARG A 33 11.99 -1.91 15.78
C ARG A 33 12.86 -2.84 14.93
N VAL A 34 13.88 -2.32 14.25
CA VAL A 34 14.65 -3.08 13.22
C VAL A 34 16.16 -3.13 13.46
N GLY A 35 16.65 -2.54 14.54
CA GLY A 35 18.07 -2.37 14.82
C GLY A 35 18.76 -1.34 13.92
N LYS A 36 20.03 -1.02 14.23
CA LYS A 36 20.80 0.01 13.50
C LYS A 36 21.02 -0.32 12.03
N ARG A 37 21.24 -1.60 11.69
CA ARG A 37 21.50 -2.06 10.31
C ARG A 37 20.23 -2.20 9.47
N GLY A 38 19.05 -2.27 10.11
CA GLY A 38 17.77 -2.43 9.42
C GLY A 38 17.12 -1.13 8.96
N VAL A 39 17.68 0.04 9.29
CA VAL A 39 17.04 1.34 9.04
C VAL A 39 16.80 1.58 7.56
N SER A 40 17.77 1.31 6.68
CA SER A 40 17.61 1.49 5.23
C SER A 40 16.51 0.59 4.66
N ALA A 41 16.54 -0.71 4.97
CA ALA A 41 15.52 -1.67 4.54
C ALA A 41 14.12 -1.38 5.12
N TYR A 42 14.05 -0.70 6.27
CA TYR A 42 12.78 -0.23 6.80
C TYR A 42 12.25 0.98 6.02
N LEU A 43 13.10 1.96 5.73
CA LEU A 43 12.73 3.14 4.96
C LEU A 43 12.34 2.78 3.53
N GLU A 44 13.06 1.86 2.88
CA GLU A 44 12.75 1.37 1.54
C GLU A 44 11.33 0.76 1.48
N ARG A 45 11.02 -0.16 2.39
CA ARG A 45 9.69 -0.78 2.45
C ARG A 45 8.60 0.22 2.83
N ALA A 46 8.92 1.19 3.68
CA ALA A 46 7.97 2.25 4.04
C ALA A 46 7.69 3.17 2.84
N ALA A 47 8.71 3.54 2.07
CA ALA A 47 8.58 4.35 0.86
C ALA A 47 7.78 3.62 -0.22
N HIS A 48 8.11 2.36 -0.50
CA HIS A 48 7.34 1.54 -1.44
C HIS A 48 5.87 1.46 -1.02
N ARG A 49 5.58 1.11 0.24
CA ARG A 49 4.21 1.08 0.74
C ARG A 49 3.48 2.41 0.59
N GLN A 50 4.18 3.53 0.77
CA GLN A 50 3.58 4.85 0.62
C GLN A 50 3.25 5.15 -0.85
N ILE A 51 4.19 4.91 -1.76
CA ILE A 51 3.97 5.11 -3.21
C ILE A 51 2.81 4.24 -3.70
N GLU A 52 2.73 2.99 -3.28
CA GLU A 52 1.61 2.10 -3.62
C GLU A 52 0.27 2.69 -3.14
N ARG A 53 0.23 3.30 -1.95
CA ARG A 53 -0.99 3.93 -1.42
C ARG A 53 -1.35 5.19 -2.18
N ASP A 54 -0.36 6.03 -2.49
CA ASP A 54 -0.57 7.26 -3.25
C ASP A 54 -1.14 6.91 -4.64
N ASN A 55 -0.57 5.91 -5.33
CA ASN A 55 -1.08 5.42 -6.61
C ASN A 55 -2.50 4.86 -6.52
N LEU A 56 -2.83 4.13 -5.44
CA LEU A 56 -4.19 3.63 -5.23
C LEU A 56 -5.19 4.77 -4.98
N ASP A 57 -4.78 5.80 -4.25
CA ASP A 57 -5.63 6.97 -3.99
C ASP A 57 -5.88 7.77 -5.28
N GLU A 58 -4.87 7.88 -6.15
CA GLU A 58 -5.04 8.47 -7.50
C GLU A 58 -6.04 7.68 -8.35
N LEU A 59 -5.91 6.34 -8.39
CA LEU A 59 -6.84 5.48 -9.13
C LEU A 59 -8.28 5.58 -8.60
N ILE A 60 -8.46 5.64 -7.28
CA ILE A 60 -9.77 5.83 -6.66
C ILE A 60 -10.35 7.19 -7.03
N ALA A 61 -9.54 8.25 -6.97
CA ALA A 61 -9.98 9.60 -7.32
C ALA A 61 -10.44 9.71 -8.79
N ASP A 62 -9.72 9.07 -9.71
CA ASP A 62 -10.09 9.02 -11.12
C ASP A 62 -11.40 8.23 -11.34
N PHE A 63 -11.57 7.10 -10.65
CA PHE A 63 -12.80 6.31 -10.70
C PHE A 63 -14.00 7.09 -10.16
N ASP A 64 -13.85 7.76 -9.01
CA ASP A 64 -14.89 8.58 -8.39
C ASP A 64 -15.26 9.79 -9.26
N LYS A 65 -14.30 10.35 -9.99
CA LYS A 65 -14.56 11.43 -10.95
C LYS A 65 -15.41 10.98 -12.13
N GLU A 66 -15.21 9.75 -12.62
CA GLU A 66 -15.96 9.20 -13.76
C GLU A 66 -17.36 8.69 -13.35
N HIS A 67 -17.47 8.05 -12.18
CA HIS A 67 -18.66 7.30 -11.79
C HIS A 67 -19.39 7.84 -10.56
N GLY A 68 -18.81 8.81 -9.87
CA GLY A 68 -19.22 9.22 -8.53
C GLY A 68 -18.70 8.26 -7.45
N PRO A 69 -18.73 8.69 -6.17
CA PRO A 69 -18.26 7.87 -5.06
C PRO A 69 -19.10 6.60 -4.90
N ALA A 70 -18.45 5.50 -4.52
CA ALA A 70 -19.14 4.23 -4.28
C ALA A 70 -20.12 4.33 -3.10
N ASP A 71 -21.33 3.78 -3.26
CA ASP A 71 -22.33 3.65 -2.19
C ASP A 71 -21.85 2.64 -1.11
N PRO A 72 -21.61 3.08 0.14
CA PRO A 72 -21.12 2.22 1.22
C PRO A 72 -22.04 1.04 1.53
N GLU A 73 -23.37 1.22 1.44
CA GLU A 73 -24.33 0.15 1.74
C GLU A 73 -24.30 -0.93 0.64
N ALA A 74 -24.26 -0.51 -0.63
CA ALA A 74 -24.13 -1.42 -1.75
C ALA A 74 -22.80 -2.19 -1.71
N VAL A 75 -21.69 -1.53 -1.33
CA VAL A 75 -20.38 -2.17 -1.15
C VAL A 75 -20.41 -3.19 -0.02
N ALA A 76 -20.99 -2.85 1.14
CA ALA A 76 -21.13 -3.77 2.26
C ALA A 76 -21.98 -5.01 1.89
N ALA A 77 -23.10 -4.82 1.20
CA ALA A 77 -23.95 -5.90 0.73
C ALA A 77 -23.21 -6.85 -0.24
N LYS A 78 -22.43 -6.30 -1.18
CA LYS A 78 -21.60 -7.12 -2.10
C LYS A 78 -20.50 -7.87 -1.35
N ARG A 79 -19.85 -7.22 -0.37
CA ARG A 79 -18.80 -7.85 0.45
C ARG A 79 -19.34 -9.00 1.29
N ALA A 80 -20.53 -8.87 1.87
CA ALA A 80 -21.17 -9.93 2.63
C ALA A 80 -21.42 -11.18 1.77
N ARG A 81 -21.90 -11.00 0.54
CA ARG A 81 -22.08 -12.10 -0.43
C ARG A 81 -20.75 -12.76 -0.82
N LEU A 82 -19.71 -11.96 -1.06
CA LEU A 82 -18.37 -12.46 -1.44
C LEU A 82 -17.69 -13.27 -0.33
N THR A 83 -17.92 -12.91 0.94
CA THR A 83 -17.25 -13.53 2.09
C THR A 83 -18.09 -14.63 2.77
N GLY A 84 -19.21 -15.03 2.16
CA GLY A 84 -20.04 -16.14 2.66
C GLY A 84 -20.94 -15.79 3.85
N GLY A 85 -21.25 -14.50 4.04
CA GLY A 85 -22.12 -14.00 5.12
C GLY A 85 -23.56 -14.53 5.09
N ASP A 86 -23.97 -15.19 3.99
CA ASP A 86 -25.27 -15.87 3.88
C ASP A 86 -25.16 -17.36 4.25
N SER A 87 -24.44 -17.68 5.33
CA SER A 87 -24.45 -19.03 5.93
C SER A 87 -25.69 -19.25 6.82
N GLN A 88 -26.88 -18.97 6.28
CA GLN A 88 -28.14 -19.55 6.76
C GLN A 88 -29.12 -19.66 5.59
N THR A 89 -29.30 -20.87 5.07
CA THR A 89 -30.60 -21.52 4.86
C THR A 89 -30.34 -22.91 4.26
N GLY A 90 -30.58 -23.94 5.07
CA GLY A 90 -30.41 -25.34 4.66
C GLY A 90 -30.41 -26.37 5.78
N ALA A 91 -30.99 -26.07 6.95
CA ALA A 91 -31.48 -27.13 7.84
C ALA A 91 -32.88 -27.52 7.32
N ALA A 92 -32.95 -28.64 6.59
CA ALA A 92 -34.19 -29.32 6.29
C ALA A 92 -34.09 -30.75 6.85
N ALA A 93 -35.13 -31.10 7.60
CA ALA A 93 -35.35 -32.32 8.37
C ALA A 93 -35.43 -33.59 7.52
#